data_AF-A0A5C8MT00-F1
#
_entry.id   AF-A0A5C8MT00-F1
#
_cell.length_a   1.000
_cell.length_b   1.000
_cell.length_c   1.000
_cell.angle_alpha   90.00
_cell.angle_beta   90.00
_cell.angle_gamma   90.00
#
_symmetry.space_group_name_H-M   'P 1'
#
loop_
_entity.id
_entity.type
_entity.pdbx_description
1 polymer ?
#
loop_
_entity_poly.entity_id
_entity_poly.type
_entity_poly.pdbx_seq_one_letter_code
_entity_poly.pdbx_strand_id
1 'polypeptide(L)'
;MALSFEEALNLFRSFAELKEKKVKPDKINFVFEGSRTRRKTVIRELRHTGNGYIYAGYLPECKEKVDKNGMINIKQFNTKTESVC
;
A
#
# COMPACT_ATOMS: atom_id res chain seq x y z
N MET A 1 12.69 14.95 -3.09
CA MET A 1 13.25 13.59 -3.06
C MET A 1 12.09 12.62 -3.02
N ALA A 2 11.88 11.84 -4.08
CA ALA A 2 10.81 10.85 -4.15
C ALA A 2 11.39 9.49 -3.72
N LEU A 3 10.68 8.74 -2.88
CA LEU A 3 11.04 7.36 -2.54
C LEU A 3 11.18 6.53 -3.81
N SER A 4 12.31 5.87 -3.98
CA SER A 4 12.51 4.95 -5.11
C SER A 4 11.64 3.71 -4.93
N PHE A 5 11.19 3.11 -6.03
CA PHE A 5 10.35 1.89 -5.99
C PHE A 5 10.97 0.78 -5.12
N GLU A 6 12.30 0.62 -5.19
CA GLU A 6 13.03 -0.37 -4.40
C GLU A 6 12.99 -0.06 -2.90
N GLU A 7 13.07 1.21 -2.50
CA GLU A 7 12.98 1.60 -1.08
C GLU A 7 11.58 1.32 -0.53
N ALA A 8 10.53 1.70 -1.27
CA ALA A 8 9.16 1.40 -0.90
C ALA A 8 8.93 -0.12 -0.84
N LEU A 9 9.44 -0.87 -1.82
CA LEU A 9 9.37 -2.33 -1.83
C LEU A 9 10.08 -2.94 -0.62
N ASN A 10 11.28 -2.44 -0.28
CA ASN A 10 12.05 -2.93 0.85
C ASN A 10 11.36 -2.62 2.18
N LEU A 11 10.75 -1.44 2.31
CA LEU A 11 9.92 -1.09 3.48
C LEU A 11 8.76 -2.07 3.63
N PHE A 12 8.03 -2.37 2.55
CA PHE A 12 6.94 -3.36 2.59
C PHE A 12 7.42 -4.78 2.89
N ARG A 13 8.61 -5.16 2.42
CA ARG A 13 9.26 -6.44 2.73
C ARG A 13 9.75 -6.54 4.17
N SER A 14 10.00 -5.41 4.82
CA SER A 14 10.37 -5.37 6.24
C SER A 14 9.24 -5.88 7.15
N PHE A 15 7.99 -5.80 6.69
CA PHE A 15 6.85 -6.34 7.42
C PHE A 15 6.67 -7.84 7.13
N ALA A 16 7.13 -8.69 8.06
CA ALA A 16 7.02 -10.15 7.95
C ALA A 16 5.58 -10.67 7.76
N GLU A 17 4.58 -9.89 8.19
CA GLU A 17 3.17 -10.24 8.08
C GLU A 17 2.58 -9.96 6.69
N LEU A 18 3.27 -9.17 5.85
CA LEU A 18 2.87 -8.90 4.47
C LEU A 18 3.51 -9.92 3.53
N LYS A 19 2.68 -10.73 2.88
CA LYS A 19 3.14 -11.62 1.82
C LYS A 19 3.10 -10.90 0.48
N GLU A 20 4.26 -10.81 -0.17
CA GLU A 20 4.34 -10.35 -1.55
C GLU A 20 3.72 -11.39 -2.50
N LYS A 21 2.84 -10.92 -3.37
CA LYS A 21 2.19 -11.70 -4.42
C LYS A 21 2.43 -11.01 -5.76
N LYS A 22 3.43 -11.49 -6.49
CA LYS A 22 3.69 -11.06 -7.87
C LYS A 22 2.59 -11.62 -8.78
N VAL A 23 1.80 -10.73 -9.37
CA VAL A 23 0.74 -11.11 -10.32
C VAL A 23 1.28 -11.04 -11.76
N LYS A 24 2.17 -10.07 -12.01
CA LYS A 24 2.84 -9.84 -13.30
C LYS A 24 4.26 -9.31 -13.03
N PRO A 25 5.17 -9.33 -14.01
CA PRO A 25 6.51 -8.73 -13.87
C PRO A 25 6.47 -7.27 -13.41
N ASP A 26 5.44 -6.52 -13.82
CA ASP A 26 5.25 -5.11 -13.47
C ASP A 26 4.26 -4.86 -12.31
N LYS A 27 3.64 -5.90 -11.75
CA LYS A 27 2.58 -5.75 -10.73
C LYS A 27 2.82 -6.62 -9.52
N ILE A 28 3.04 -5.95 -8.40
CA ILE A 28 3.19 -6.57 -7.10
C ILE A 28 1.99 -6.20 -6.24
N ASN A 29 1.38 -7.21 -5.63
CA ASN A 29 0.37 -7.04 -4.60
C ASN A 29 0.96 -7.50 -3.26
N PHE A 30 0.53 -6.90 -2.16
CA PHE A 30 0.86 -7.39 -0.82
C PHE A 30 -0.42 -7.83 -0.12
N VAL A 31 -0.39 -9.02 0.47
CA VAL A 31 -1.50 -9.59 1.21
C VAL A 31 -1.11 -9.78 2.67
N PHE A 32 -1.95 -9.33 3.58
CA PHE A 32 -1.83 -9.51 5.01
C PHE A 32 -2.75 -10.66 5.44
N GLU A 33 -2.16 -11.78 5.85
CA GLU A 33 -2.97 -12.96 6.19
C GLU A 33 -3.67 -12.87 7.54
N GLY A 34 -3.14 -12.05 8.45
CA GLY A 34 -3.74 -11.74 9.75
C GLY A 34 -4.96 -10.82 9.68
N SER A 35 -5.41 -10.43 8.47
CA SER A 35 -6.57 -9.57 8.31
C SER A 35 -7.82 -10.25 8.89
N ARG A 36 -8.48 -9.57 9.84
CA ARG A 36 -9.78 -9.99 10.39
C ARG A 36 -10.92 -9.90 9.36
N THR A 37 -10.65 -9.29 8.21
CA THR A 37 -11.62 -9.11 7.13
C THR A 37 -11.40 -10.15 6.03
N ARG A 38 -12.47 -10.49 5.30
CA ARG A 38 -12.41 -11.31 4.08
C ARG A 38 -11.40 -10.80 3.04
N ARG A 39 -11.10 -9.49 3.05
CA ARG A 39 -10.08 -8.87 2.20
C ARG A 39 -8.72 -8.88 2.91
N LYS A 40 -7.80 -9.66 2.37
CA LYS A 40 -6.41 -9.75 2.84
C LYS A 40 -5.46 -8.87 2.03
N THR A 41 -5.84 -8.42 0.84
CA THR A 41 -4.98 -7.58 0.00
C THR A 41 -4.88 -6.16 0.56
N VAL A 42 -3.69 -5.82 1.07
CA VAL A 42 -3.35 -4.49 1.57
C VAL A 42 -2.89 -3.61 0.42
N ILE A 43 -1.92 -4.06 -0.38
CA ILE A 43 -1.40 -3.27 -1.50
C ILE A 43 -1.79 -3.92 -2.81
N ARG A 44 -2.28 -3.12 -3.76
CA ARG A 44 -2.73 -3.58 -5.06
C ARG A 44 -2.09 -2.76 -6.17
N GLU A 45 -1.63 -3.46 -7.21
CA GLU A 45 -1.07 -2.87 -8.43
C GLU A 45 0.09 -1.92 -8.17
N LEU A 46 0.98 -2.26 -7.23
CA LEU A 46 2.21 -1.52 -7.05
C LEU A 46 3.10 -1.73 -8.30
N ARG A 47 3.37 -0.63 -8.99
CA ARG A 47 4.23 -0.56 -10.19
C ARG A 47 5.56 0.10 -9.87
N HIS A 48 6.55 -0.12 -10.73
CA HIS A 48 7.86 0.55 -10.67
C HIS A 48 7.77 2.08 -10.68
N THR A 49 6.64 2.64 -11.17
CA THR A 49 6.39 4.09 -11.22
C THR A 49 6.03 4.68 -9.86
N GLY A 50 5.97 3.87 -8.79
CA GLY A 50 5.47 4.29 -7.47
C GLY A 50 3.94 4.40 -7.40
N ASN A 51 3.25 4.14 -8.52
CA ASN A 51 1.79 4.07 -8.55
C ASN A 51 1.33 2.76 -7.94
N GLY A 52 0.33 2.83 -7.07
CA GLY A 52 -0.31 1.67 -6.48
C GLY A 52 -1.46 2.11 -5.59
N TYR A 53 -2.19 1.13 -5.08
CA TYR A 53 -3.31 1.36 -4.17
C TYR A 53 -3.08 0.64 -2.86
N ILE A 54 -3.20 1.36 -1.75
CA ILE A 54 -3.14 0.82 -0.39
C ILE A 54 -4.55 0.75 0.17
N TYR A 55 -4.92 -0.38 0.75
CA TYR A 55 -6.18 -0.54 1.43
C TYR A 55 -6.03 -0.06 2.88
N ALA A 56 -6.69 1.05 3.18
CA ALA A 56 -6.66 1.70 4.49
C ALA A 56 -8.07 1.91 5.06
N GLY A 57 -9.09 1.22 4.52
CA GLY A 57 -10.47 1.37 4.97
C GLY A 57 -10.71 1.01 6.45
N TYR A 58 -9.75 0.34 7.09
CA TYR A 58 -9.77 0.03 8.52
C TYR A 58 -8.83 0.89 9.37
N LEU A 59 -8.05 1.78 8.75
CA LEU A 59 -7.20 2.73 9.46
C LEU A 59 -8.05 3.97 9.74
N PRO A 60 -8.50 4.20 11.00
CA PRO A 60 -9.38 5.32 11.33
C PRO A 60 -8.70 6.67 11.06
N GLU A 61 -7.40 6.76 11.30
CA GLU A 61 -6.48 7.84 10.97
C GLU A 61 -6.47 8.24 9.49
N CYS A 62 -6.71 7.28 8.60
CA CYS A 62 -6.61 7.47 7.15
C CYS A 62 -7.98 7.46 6.45
N LYS A 63 -9.08 7.50 7.22
CA LYS A 63 -10.48 7.52 6.71
C LYS A 63 -10.80 8.69 5.79
N GLU A 64 -10.14 9.83 5.97
CA GLU A 64 -10.37 11.02 5.14
C GLU A 64 -9.70 10.93 3.77
N LYS A 65 -8.67 10.07 3.64
CA LYS A 65 -7.88 9.89 2.42
C LYS A 65 -8.25 8.63 1.62
N VAL A 66 -9.12 7.78 2.16
CA VAL A 66 -9.63 6.60 1.46
C VAL A 66 -10.78 6.94 0.53
N ASP A 67 -10.74 6.38 -0.66
CA ASP A 67 -11.89 6.35 -1.56
C ASP A 67 -13.05 5.53 -0.97
N LYS A 68 -14.21 5.59 -1.63
CA LYS A 68 -15.42 4.80 -1.32
C LYS A 68 -15.16 3.29 -1.19
N ASN A 69 -14.06 2.79 -1.77
CA ASN A 69 -13.63 1.39 -1.71
C ASN A 69 -12.64 1.09 -0.56
N GLY A 70 -12.36 2.06 0.31
CA GLY A 70 -11.36 1.96 1.38
C GLY A 70 -9.92 1.92 0.85
N MET A 71 -9.68 2.45 -0.34
CA MET A 71 -8.37 2.39 -1.02
C MET A 71 -7.78 3.79 -1.17
N ILE A 72 -6.48 3.88 -1.05
CA ILE A 72 -5.68 5.09 -1.12
C ILE A 72 -4.72 4.96 -2.29
N ASN A 73 -4.63 5.98 -3.15
CA ASN A 73 -3.67 5.99 -4.25
C ASN A 73 -2.31 6.54 -3.78
N ILE A 74 -1.26 5.72 -3.88
CA ILE A 74 0.11 6.08 -3.48
C ILE A 74 0.63 7.27 -4.29
N LYS A 75 0.20 7.44 -5.54
CA LYS A 75 0.63 8.58 -6.39
C LYS A 75 0.23 9.93 -5.80
N GLN A 76 -0.90 9.97 -5.09
CA GLN A 76 -1.36 11.19 -4.42
C GLN A 76 -0.65 11.44 -3.09
N PHE A 77 0.07 10.45 -2.56
CA PHE A 77 0.92 10.59 -1.39
C PHE A 77 2.28 11.12 -1.84
N ASN A 78 2.27 12.30 -2.46
CA ASN A 78 3.50 13.03 -2.68
C ASN A 78 3.94 13.60 -1.33
N THR A 79 5.20 13.36 -0.98
CA THR A 79 5.84 13.71 0.29
C THR A 79 5.71 15.20 0.60
N LYS A 80 4.57 15.59 1.19
CA LYS A 80 4.46 16.76 2.03
C LYS A 80 4.11 16.21 3.40
N THR A 81 5.18 16.05 4.16
CA THR A 81 5.23 15.99 5.61
C THR A 81 3.97 16.56 6.24
N GLU A 82 3.18 15.69 6.87
CA GLU A 82 2.43 15.96 8.09
C GLU A 82 1.82 14.63 8.51
N SER A 83 2.38 14.10 9.60
CA SER A 83 1.83 13.11 10.53
C SER A 83 1.15 11.90 9.87
N VAL A 84 1.81 10.74 9.88
CA VAL A 84 1.50 9.74 10.91
C VAL A 84 -0.01 9.71 11.17
N CYS A 85 -0.73 9.15 10.20
CA CYS A 85 -1.41 7.88 10.47
C CYS A 85 -0.31 6.93 11.00
#